data_AF-A0A7W1AIH6-F1
#
_entry.id   AF-A0A7W1AIH6-F1
#
_cell.length_a   1.000
_cell.length_b   1.000
_cell.length_c   1.000
_cell.angle_alpha   90.00
_cell.angle_beta   90.00
_cell.angle_gamma   90.00
#
_symmetry.space_group_name_H-M   'P 1'
#
loop_
_entity.id
_entity.type
_entity.pdbx_description
1 polymer ?
#
loop_
_entity_poly.entity_id
_entity_poly.type
_entity_poly.pdbx_seq_one_letter_code
_entity_poly.pdbx_strand_id
1 'polypeptide(L)'
;YIDAMPGKAQRAYARPLPPPAAGAYKDGGVPLRDSAIEKLLVEDFTRLVVETGQDRASSFDNPQRKERTKKLSESPAFAAHGPALQQAWRDMLLALDAWVHEPISGDKFESVNRDLRTKIRAVSDQLVAKGIGYYLEGDVLHAGGGVYPVIYAHRVEEVVFVTAGTQARRVLSLRRLDRLNIVKTLLGMQSAELGDPVLLLDQIDEHVATKIIPVLAPDAPFPLVDEEYMATPEGREVAMVAGASVRKELMAALGADAKAAAQVAALLAERNAMIESWRDELHRQGMRMSRTDDLFLPDGLIDQLAGKLPASQLERVDAIEDEIARLEGPKIASRCHQLVAATIRRHEAQHGLDDERAEPLHYPKSLEVLLGPAEASPGVPRRSVERARHELSAYTSQLANDPTTPQFSLWNVAQFAFSEGSWGTPESYAAVLLIEGTARHLGIAGEPVIHDRRIDRARLAKLALPLAAVAPARLQEAARAAWLDLFREPIVPIVDRL
;
A
#
# COMPACT_ATOMS: atom_id res chain seq x y z
N TYR A 1 33.11 31.36 25.44
CA TYR A 1 31.79 30.79 25.20
C TYR A 1 32.00 29.40 24.66
N ILE A 2 31.71 28.38 25.47
CA ILE A 2 31.69 26.99 25.00
C ILE A 2 30.31 26.85 24.38
N ASP A 3 30.22 27.05 23.07
CA ASP A 3 29.03 26.66 22.32
C ASP A 3 28.94 25.14 22.42
N ALA A 4 27.97 24.66 23.20
CA ALA A 4 27.57 23.28 23.14
C ALA A 4 27.14 23.00 21.70
N MET A 5 27.90 22.15 20.99
CA MET A 5 27.49 21.69 19.68
C MET A 5 26.06 21.16 19.81
N PRO A 6 25.09 21.65 19.00
CA PRO A 6 23.74 21.10 19.03
C PRO A 6 23.84 19.59 18.89
N GLY A 7 23.18 18.86 19.80
CA GLY A 7 23.15 17.39 19.75
C GLY A 7 22.68 16.92 18.38
N LYS A 8 23.11 15.74 17.95
CA LYS A 8 22.71 15.16 16.65
C LYS A 8 21.21 15.26 16.47
N ALA A 9 20.77 15.84 15.35
CA ALA A 9 19.36 16.01 15.05
C ALA A 9 18.66 14.64 15.02
N GLN A 10 17.44 14.58 15.53
CA GLN A 10 16.70 13.33 15.66
C GLN A 10 16.27 12.83 14.28
N ARG A 11 16.81 11.68 13.83
CA ARG A 11 16.46 11.04 12.54
C ARG A 11 15.18 10.19 12.60
N ALA A 12 14.43 10.28 13.70
CA ALA A 12 13.19 9.53 13.90
C ALA A 12 12.12 10.42 14.52
N TYR A 13 10.89 10.33 14.04
CA TYR A 13 9.73 10.95 14.67
C TYR A 13 8.68 9.88 14.94
N ALA A 14 8.35 9.73 16.22
CA ALA A 14 7.20 8.94 16.62
C ALA A 14 6.01 9.90 16.74
N ARG A 15 5.03 9.74 15.86
CA ARG A 15 3.74 10.41 16.00
C ARG A 15 3.18 10.11 17.40
N PRO A 16 2.77 11.13 18.18
CA PRO A 16 2.06 10.89 19.42
C PRO A 16 0.78 10.09 19.13
N LEU A 17 0.67 8.92 19.73
CA LEU A 17 -0.50 8.07 19.68
C LEU A 17 -1.15 8.01 21.07
N PRO A 18 -2.48 7.80 21.17
CA PRO A 18 -3.11 7.59 22.46
C PRO A 18 -2.52 6.35 23.15
N PRO A 19 -2.58 6.27 24.50
CA PRO A 19 -2.15 5.09 25.22
C PRO A 19 -2.85 3.82 24.71
N PRO A 20 -2.16 2.68 24.64
CA PRO A 20 -2.76 1.41 24.28
C PRO A 20 -3.96 1.04 25.16
N ALA A 21 -5.04 0.56 24.56
CA ALA A 21 -6.27 0.19 25.24
C ALA A 21 -6.89 -1.11 24.69
N ALA A 22 -7.43 -1.94 25.57
CA ALA A 22 -8.13 -3.18 25.18
C ALA A 22 -9.36 -2.91 24.29
N GLY A 23 -10.01 -1.75 24.47
CA GLY A 23 -11.18 -1.32 23.71
C GLY A 23 -10.88 -0.78 22.31
N ALA A 24 -9.62 -0.70 21.87
CA ALA A 24 -9.25 -0.03 20.62
C ALA A 24 -9.98 -0.59 19.38
N TYR A 25 -10.22 -1.89 19.32
CA TYR A 25 -10.96 -2.53 18.23
C TYR A 25 -12.45 -2.17 18.17
N LYS A 26 -12.99 -1.58 19.24
CA LYS A 26 -14.38 -1.11 19.32
C LYS A 26 -14.48 0.40 19.20
N ASP A 27 -13.57 1.12 19.86
CA ASP A 27 -13.68 2.56 20.08
C ASP A 27 -12.69 3.36 19.20
N GLY A 28 -11.75 2.69 18.54
CA GLY A 28 -10.61 3.30 17.85
C GLY A 28 -9.40 3.48 18.77
N GLY A 29 -8.24 3.79 18.19
CA GLY A 29 -6.99 4.05 18.92
C GLY A 29 -5.97 2.91 18.82
N VAL A 30 -5.09 2.78 19.82
CA VAL A 30 -3.98 1.82 19.80
C VAL A 30 -4.35 0.57 20.59
N PRO A 31 -4.27 -0.65 20.02
CA PRO A 31 -4.52 -1.89 20.75
C PRO A 31 -3.37 -2.24 21.71
N LEU A 32 -3.64 -3.14 22.67
CA LEU A 32 -2.63 -3.63 23.60
C LEU A 32 -1.51 -4.40 22.86
N ARG A 33 -0.33 -4.45 23.45
CA ARG A 33 0.81 -5.21 22.94
C ARG A 33 1.21 -6.31 23.92
N ASP A 34 1.72 -7.41 23.39
CA ASP A 34 2.33 -8.48 24.16
C ASP A 34 3.69 -8.80 23.56
N SER A 35 4.75 -8.41 24.28
CA SER A 35 6.13 -8.58 23.80
C SER A 35 6.55 -10.03 23.61
N ALA A 36 5.94 -10.98 24.33
CA ALA A 36 6.24 -12.40 24.18
C ALA A 36 5.63 -12.97 22.90
N ILE A 37 4.39 -12.58 22.57
CA ILE A 37 3.79 -12.89 21.28
C ILE A 37 4.57 -12.23 20.15
N GLU A 38 4.90 -10.94 20.26
CA GLU A 38 5.65 -10.20 19.22
C GLU A 38 6.97 -10.89 18.89
N LYS A 39 7.77 -11.21 19.92
CA LYS A 39 9.05 -11.90 19.75
C LYS A 39 8.87 -13.24 19.03
N LEU A 40 7.86 -14.00 19.40
CA LEU A 40 7.56 -15.29 18.79
C LEU A 40 7.21 -15.14 17.31
N LEU A 41 6.36 -14.15 16.96
CA LEU A 41 5.97 -13.87 15.58
C LEU A 41 7.17 -13.45 14.72
N VAL A 42 8.01 -12.53 15.22
CA VAL A 42 9.18 -11.99 14.52
C VAL A 42 10.27 -13.04 14.32
N GLU A 43 10.54 -13.87 15.32
CA GLU A 43 11.68 -14.80 15.30
C GLU A 43 11.28 -16.21 14.88
N ASP A 44 10.66 -16.95 15.80
CA ASP A 44 10.43 -18.39 15.66
C ASP A 44 9.37 -18.69 14.57
N PHE A 45 8.28 -17.92 14.51
CA PHE A 45 7.23 -18.17 13.52
C PHE A 45 7.65 -17.79 12.11
N THR A 46 8.30 -16.63 11.92
CA THR A 46 8.87 -16.24 10.62
C THR A 46 9.79 -17.34 10.09
N ARG A 47 10.66 -17.89 10.95
CA ARG A 47 11.55 -18.98 10.56
C ARG A 47 10.79 -20.26 10.20
N LEU A 48 9.74 -20.60 10.95
CA LEU A 48 8.88 -21.74 10.63
C LEU A 48 8.26 -21.62 9.23
N VAL A 49 7.78 -20.44 8.84
CA VAL A 49 7.17 -20.21 7.51
C VAL A 49 8.20 -20.47 6.41
N VAL A 50 9.43 -19.97 6.58
CA VAL A 50 10.54 -20.22 5.63
C VAL A 50 10.90 -21.71 5.56
N GLU A 51 11.08 -22.36 6.71
CA GLU A 51 11.40 -23.79 6.80
C GLU A 51 10.28 -24.64 6.14
N THR A 52 9.01 -24.29 6.34
CA THR A 52 7.85 -24.94 5.69
C THR A 52 7.93 -24.88 4.16
N GLY A 53 8.31 -23.74 3.59
CA GLY A 53 8.52 -23.61 2.15
C GLY A 53 9.69 -24.46 1.63
N GLN A 54 10.77 -24.58 2.41
CA GLN A 54 11.94 -25.40 2.08
C GLN A 54 11.63 -26.90 2.11
N ASP A 55 10.89 -27.38 3.11
CA ASP A 55 10.46 -28.77 3.22
C ASP A 55 9.64 -29.19 2.01
N ARG A 56 8.68 -28.35 1.62
CA ARG A 56 7.87 -28.60 0.41
C ARG A 56 8.72 -28.66 -0.86
N ALA A 57 9.64 -27.70 -1.03
CA ALA A 57 10.50 -27.66 -2.21
C ALA A 57 11.46 -28.86 -2.29
N SER A 58 11.95 -29.35 -1.15
CA SER A 58 12.87 -30.48 -1.09
C SER A 58 12.17 -31.85 -1.07
N SER A 59 10.86 -31.90 -0.76
CA SER A 59 10.11 -33.13 -0.49
C SER A 59 10.66 -33.96 0.68
N PHE A 60 11.45 -33.34 1.58
CA PHE A 60 11.97 -33.96 2.79
C PHE A 60 11.44 -33.24 4.02
N ASP A 61 11.02 -34.01 5.03
CA ASP A 61 10.68 -33.47 6.34
C ASP A 61 11.94 -33.02 7.08
N ASN A 62 12.05 -31.72 7.36
CA ASN A 62 13.13 -31.18 8.17
C ASN A 62 12.81 -31.39 9.67
N PRO A 63 13.61 -32.18 10.41
CA PRO A 63 13.37 -32.41 11.83
C PRO A 63 13.38 -31.11 12.66
N GLN A 64 14.16 -30.11 12.24
CA GLN A 64 14.20 -28.81 12.92
C GLN A 64 12.87 -28.06 12.80
N ARG A 65 12.21 -28.15 11.64
CA ARG A 65 10.89 -27.55 11.41
C ARG A 65 9.83 -28.21 12.28
N LYS A 66 9.82 -29.55 12.35
CA LYS A 66 8.87 -30.31 13.19
C LYS A 66 9.08 -29.99 14.68
N GLU A 67 10.32 -29.94 15.16
CA GLU A 67 10.64 -29.54 16.53
C GLU A 67 10.21 -28.09 16.81
N ARG A 68 10.44 -27.17 15.87
CA ARG A 68 9.99 -25.77 15.99
C ARG A 68 8.46 -25.67 16.05
N THR A 69 7.76 -26.44 15.22
CA THR A 69 6.30 -26.51 15.21
C THR A 69 5.78 -26.97 16.57
N LYS A 70 6.39 -28.00 17.17
CA LYS A 70 6.05 -28.49 18.51
C LYS A 70 6.31 -27.43 19.59
N LYS A 71 7.50 -26.82 19.61
CA LYS A 71 7.83 -25.74 20.55
C LYS A 71 6.84 -24.58 20.46
N LEU A 72 6.47 -24.18 19.24
CA LEU A 72 5.50 -23.11 19.01
C LEU A 72 4.09 -23.49 19.45
N SER A 73 3.65 -24.73 19.20
CA SER A 73 2.32 -25.22 19.60
C SER A 73 2.17 -25.37 21.12
N GLU A 74 3.28 -25.43 21.86
CA GLU A 74 3.35 -25.47 23.33
C GLU A 74 3.73 -24.10 23.94
N SER A 75 3.77 -23.03 23.14
CA SER A 75 4.24 -21.71 23.59
C SER A 75 3.40 -21.15 24.75
N PRO A 76 4.03 -20.74 25.87
CA PRO A 76 3.31 -20.10 26.96
C PRO A 76 2.78 -18.70 26.60
N ALA A 77 3.33 -18.06 25.56
CA ALA A 77 2.94 -16.70 25.15
C ALA A 77 1.47 -16.65 24.72
N PHE A 78 1.00 -17.61 23.91
CA PHE A 78 -0.41 -17.68 23.52
C PHE A 78 -1.29 -18.28 24.63
N ALA A 79 -0.76 -19.25 25.40
CA ALA A 79 -1.49 -19.90 26.48
C ALA A 79 -1.89 -18.92 27.59
N ALA A 80 -1.07 -17.89 27.85
CA ALA A 80 -1.33 -16.83 28.82
C ALA A 80 -2.63 -16.05 28.53
N HIS A 81 -3.10 -16.03 27.28
CA HIS A 81 -4.30 -15.30 26.87
C HIS A 81 -5.55 -16.19 26.75
N GLY A 82 -5.45 -17.43 27.19
CA GLY A 82 -6.56 -18.36 27.36
C GLY A 82 -6.64 -19.47 26.31
N PRO A 83 -7.47 -20.50 26.57
CA PRO A 83 -7.48 -21.73 25.80
C PRO A 83 -7.93 -21.54 24.34
N ALA A 84 -8.83 -20.58 24.07
CA ALA A 84 -9.34 -20.34 22.72
C ALA A 84 -8.25 -19.83 21.76
N LEU A 85 -7.45 -18.84 22.20
CA LEU A 85 -6.32 -18.34 21.40
C LEU A 85 -5.24 -19.41 21.23
N GLN A 86 -4.92 -20.14 22.31
CA GLN A 86 -3.96 -21.26 22.23
C GLN A 86 -4.41 -22.33 21.24
N GLN A 87 -5.71 -22.67 21.22
CA GLN A 87 -6.24 -23.66 20.29
C GLN A 87 -6.18 -23.16 18.85
N ALA A 88 -6.59 -21.92 18.58
CA ALA A 88 -6.51 -21.33 17.24
C ALA A 88 -5.06 -21.33 16.71
N TRP A 89 -4.11 -20.98 17.57
CA TRP A 89 -2.68 -21.03 17.25
C TRP A 89 -2.21 -22.45 16.89
N ARG A 90 -2.58 -23.46 17.68
CA ARG A 90 -2.26 -24.87 17.40
C ARG A 90 -2.88 -25.36 16.09
N ASP A 91 -4.15 -25.03 15.87
CA ASP A 91 -4.87 -25.41 14.65
C ASP A 91 -4.20 -24.83 13.39
N MET A 92 -3.76 -23.57 13.45
CA MET A 92 -3.03 -22.94 12.35
C MET A 92 -1.71 -23.66 12.06
N LEU A 93 -0.94 -24.00 13.09
CA LEU A 93 0.31 -24.74 12.92
C LEU A 93 0.09 -26.14 12.35
N LEU A 94 -0.98 -26.84 12.75
CA LEU A 94 -1.37 -28.13 12.20
C LEU A 94 -1.80 -28.02 10.73
N ALA A 95 -2.57 -26.99 10.37
CA ALA A 95 -2.94 -26.73 8.98
C ALA A 95 -1.72 -26.43 8.12
N LEU A 96 -0.76 -25.66 8.63
CA LEU A 96 0.50 -25.38 7.95
C LEU A 96 1.34 -26.66 7.74
N ASP A 97 1.37 -27.56 8.73
CA ASP A 97 2.05 -28.85 8.61
C ASP A 97 1.40 -29.77 7.56
N ALA A 98 0.07 -29.84 7.56
CA ALA A 98 -0.68 -30.60 6.56
C ALA A 98 -0.47 -30.05 5.14
N TRP A 99 -0.39 -28.73 5.01
CA TRP A 99 -0.19 -28.04 3.74
C TRP A 99 1.12 -28.45 3.05
N VAL A 100 2.21 -28.69 3.78
CA VAL A 100 3.53 -29.07 3.23
C VAL A 100 3.44 -30.28 2.30
N HIS A 101 2.63 -31.27 2.68
CA HIS A 101 2.59 -32.57 2.02
C HIS A 101 1.49 -32.69 0.96
N GLU A 102 0.66 -31.67 0.78
CA GLU A 102 -0.47 -31.74 -0.17
C GLU A 102 0.02 -31.54 -1.61
N PRO A 103 -0.30 -32.44 -2.56
CA PRO A 103 0.03 -32.24 -3.97
C PRO A 103 -0.47 -30.90 -4.53
N ILE A 104 0.30 -30.27 -5.43
CA ILE A 104 0.06 -28.89 -5.96
C ILE A 104 -1.16 -28.80 -6.90
N SER A 105 -1.90 -29.89 -7.14
CA SER A 105 -2.96 -29.94 -8.15
C SER A 105 -4.26 -30.51 -7.61
N GLY A 106 -5.37 -29.92 -8.05
CA GLY A 106 -6.73 -30.42 -7.83
C GLY A 106 -7.46 -29.77 -6.66
N ASP A 107 -8.75 -30.08 -6.54
CA ASP A 107 -9.67 -29.47 -5.56
C ASP A 107 -9.21 -29.62 -4.10
N LYS A 108 -8.45 -30.68 -3.81
CA LYS A 108 -7.92 -30.92 -2.48
C LYS A 108 -6.86 -29.88 -2.07
N PHE A 109 -5.99 -29.47 -3.00
CA PHE A 109 -5.00 -28.41 -2.72
C PHE A 109 -5.69 -27.08 -2.43
N GLU A 110 -6.70 -26.73 -3.24
CA GLU A 110 -7.51 -25.51 -3.02
C GLU A 110 -8.26 -25.54 -1.69
N SER A 111 -8.79 -26.71 -1.30
CA SER A 111 -9.43 -26.91 0.00
C SER A 111 -8.44 -26.71 1.15
N VAL A 112 -7.24 -27.29 1.05
CA VAL A 112 -6.18 -27.15 2.06
C VAL A 112 -5.67 -25.70 2.15
N ASN A 113 -5.54 -24.99 1.03
CA ASN A 113 -5.22 -23.56 1.02
C ASN A 113 -6.30 -22.74 1.76
N ARG A 114 -7.58 -23.04 1.50
CA ARG A 114 -8.70 -22.36 2.15
C ARG A 114 -8.75 -22.66 3.65
N ASP A 115 -8.51 -23.90 4.06
CA ASP A 115 -8.43 -24.27 5.48
C ASP A 115 -7.28 -23.54 6.17
N LEU A 116 -6.09 -23.52 5.57
CA LEU A 116 -4.94 -22.77 6.10
C LEU A 116 -5.28 -21.28 6.30
N ARG A 117 -5.84 -20.60 5.29
CA ARG A 117 -6.28 -19.19 5.42
C ARG A 117 -7.32 -19.01 6.53
N THR A 118 -8.27 -19.94 6.65
CA THR A 118 -9.30 -19.92 7.70
C THR A 118 -8.68 -20.04 9.10
N LYS A 119 -7.71 -20.94 9.28
CA LYS A 119 -7.03 -21.13 10.57
C LYS A 119 -6.13 -19.96 10.93
N ILE A 120 -5.47 -19.34 9.95
CA ILE A 120 -4.71 -18.10 10.16
C ILE A 120 -5.63 -16.98 10.64
N ARG A 121 -6.77 -16.78 9.97
CA ARG A 121 -7.77 -15.78 10.37
C ARG A 121 -8.28 -16.00 11.79
N ALA A 122 -8.54 -17.26 12.17
CA ALA A 122 -9.00 -17.58 13.51
C ALA A 122 -8.03 -17.11 14.61
N VAL A 123 -6.71 -17.10 14.35
CA VAL A 123 -5.73 -16.53 15.29
C VAL A 123 -5.92 -15.02 15.42
N SER A 124 -6.02 -14.31 14.29
CA SER A 124 -6.29 -12.86 14.27
C SER A 124 -7.58 -12.50 15.00
N ASP A 125 -8.67 -13.25 14.78
CA ASP A 125 -9.96 -13.02 15.44
C ASP A 125 -9.86 -13.19 16.97
N GLN A 126 -9.11 -14.19 17.43
CA GLN A 126 -8.88 -14.39 18.86
C GLN A 126 -8.01 -13.28 19.48
N LEU A 127 -7.01 -12.76 18.75
CA LEU A 127 -6.20 -11.62 19.19
C LEU A 127 -7.05 -10.34 19.31
N VAL A 128 -7.89 -10.08 18.29
CA VAL A 128 -8.86 -8.97 18.28
C VAL A 128 -9.82 -9.06 19.47
N ALA A 129 -10.36 -10.26 19.76
CA ALA A 129 -11.26 -10.48 20.89
C ALA A 129 -10.60 -10.21 22.26
N LYS A 130 -9.26 -10.25 22.33
CA LYS A 130 -8.47 -9.91 23.52
C LYS A 130 -7.96 -8.48 23.54
N GLY A 131 -8.22 -7.70 22.49
CA GLY A 131 -7.69 -6.34 22.36
C GLY A 131 -6.19 -6.29 22.08
N ILE A 132 -5.58 -7.37 21.59
CA ILE A 132 -4.14 -7.48 21.33
C ILE A 132 -3.86 -7.18 19.86
N GLY A 133 -2.96 -6.23 19.62
CA GLY A 133 -2.66 -5.62 18.33
C GLY A 133 -1.79 -6.44 17.38
N TYR A 134 -2.14 -7.69 17.09
CA TYR A 134 -1.46 -8.50 16.08
C TYR A 134 -2.45 -9.04 15.04
N TYR A 135 -2.02 -9.07 13.77
CA TYR A 135 -2.81 -9.55 12.65
C TYR A 135 -1.96 -10.48 11.78
N LEU A 136 -2.46 -11.69 11.55
CA LEU A 136 -1.84 -12.67 10.65
C LEU A 136 -2.63 -12.73 9.35
N GLU A 137 -1.89 -12.73 8.24
CA GLU A 137 -2.45 -12.85 6.91
C GLU A 137 -1.77 -13.99 6.15
N GLY A 138 -2.57 -14.90 5.61
CA GLY A 138 -2.09 -16.07 4.87
C GLY A 138 -2.37 -16.00 3.38
N ASP A 139 -1.36 -16.34 2.58
CA ASP A 139 -1.50 -16.56 1.15
C ASP A 139 -0.58 -17.67 0.64
N VAL A 140 -0.71 -18.01 -0.64
CA VAL A 140 0.09 -19.03 -1.33
C VAL A 140 0.75 -18.39 -2.54
N LEU A 141 2.08 -18.37 -2.54
CA LEU A 141 2.88 -17.79 -3.62
C LEU A 141 3.31 -18.88 -4.60
N HIS A 142 3.02 -18.67 -5.88
CA HIS A 142 3.54 -19.47 -6.99
C HIS A 142 4.76 -18.76 -7.59
N ALA A 143 5.96 -19.31 -7.41
CA ALA A 143 7.20 -18.69 -7.86
C ALA A 143 8.22 -19.74 -8.29
N GLY A 144 8.91 -19.51 -9.42
CA GLY A 144 9.99 -20.40 -9.89
C GLY A 144 9.57 -21.86 -10.12
N GLY A 145 8.29 -22.10 -10.46
CA GLY A 145 7.72 -23.45 -10.59
C GLY A 145 7.39 -24.13 -9.26
N GLY A 146 7.71 -23.50 -8.13
CA GLY A 146 7.35 -23.93 -6.79
C GLY A 146 6.11 -23.23 -6.24
N VAL A 147 5.64 -23.74 -5.11
CA VAL A 147 4.51 -23.18 -4.36
C VAL A 147 4.93 -23.04 -2.90
N TYR A 148 4.75 -21.85 -2.33
CA TYR A 148 5.25 -21.49 -1.01
C TYR A 148 4.11 -20.93 -0.14
N PRO A 149 4.05 -21.30 1.15
CA PRO A 149 3.12 -20.67 2.06
C PRO A 149 3.71 -19.32 2.46
N VAL A 150 2.87 -18.29 2.45
CA VAL A 150 3.25 -16.96 2.90
C VAL A 150 2.32 -16.58 4.02
N ILE A 151 2.88 -16.38 5.22
CA ILE A 151 2.11 -15.88 6.37
C ILE A 151 2.79 -14.61 6.87
N TYR A 152 2.18 -13.47 6.59
CA TYR A 152 2.64 -12.19 7.07
C TYR A 152 2.18 -11.99 8.50
N ALA A 153 3.09 -11.54 9.36
CA ALA A 153 2.77 -11.14 10.71
C ALA A 153 2.83 -9.62 10.80
N HIS A 154 1.75 -9.01 11.25
CA HIS A 154 1.65 -7.57 11.39
C HIS A 154 1.33 -7.18 12.83
N ARG A 155 1.86 -6.03 13.23
CA ARG A 155 1.38 -5.24 14.36
C ARG A 155 0.28 -4.30 13.88
N VAL A 156 -0.81 -4.23 14.62
CA VAL A 156 -1.83 -3.20 14.44
C VAL A 156 -1.37 -1.96 15.21
N GLU A 157 -0.88 -0.95 14.50
CA GLU A 157 -0.43 0.31 15.11
C GLU A 157 -1.61 1.17 15.58
N GLU A 158 -2.69 1.15 14.80
CA GLU A 158 -3.85 2.00 15.00
C GLU A 158 -5.10 1.35 14.42
N VAL A 159 -6.20 1.42 15.16
CA VAL A 159 -7.55 1.12 14.70
C VAL A 159 -8.24 2.45 14.43
N VAL A 160 -8.63 2.68 13.18
CA VAL A 160 -9.35 3.89 12.76
C VAL A 160 -10.76 3.51 12.37
N PHE A 161 -11.73 4.38 12.64
CA PHE A 161 -13.08 4.23 12.11
C PHE A 161 -13.33 5.26 11.01
N VAL A 162 -13.95 4.81 9.93
CA VAL A 162 -14.61 5.68 8.96
C VAL A 162 -16.10 5.54 9.10
N THR A 163 -16.83 6.60 8.79
CA THR A 163 -18.28 6.58 8.68
C THR A 163 -18.63 6.45 7.20
N ALA A 164 -19.21 5.33 6.81
CA ALA A 164 -19.77 5.08 5.49
C ALA A 164 -21.30 5.20 5.55
N GLY A 165 -21.84 6.31 5.08
CA GLY A 165 -23.25 6.65 5.27
C GLY A 165 -23.59 6.79 6.76
N THR A 166 -24.35 5.85 7.31
CA THR A 166 -24.69 5.80 8.75
C THR A 166 -23.92 4.74 9.53
N GLN A 167 -23.10 3.93 8.85
CA GLN A 167 -22.40 2.81 9.46
C GLN A 167 -20.94 3.17 9.75
N ALA A 168 -20.49 2.82 10.96
CA ALA A 168 -19.09 2.91 11.32
C ALA A 168 -18.37 1.66 10.81
N ARG A 169 -17.28 1.84 10.07
CA ARG A 169 -16.43 0.78 9.55
C ARG A 169 -15.03 0.92 10.14
N ARG A 170 -14.54 -0.19 10.68
CA ARG A 170 -13.20 -0.30 11.25
C ARG A 170 -12.19 -0.49 10.11
N VAL A 171 -11.05 0.18 10.19
CA VAL A 171 -9.90 0.01 9.31
C VAL A 171 -8.64 -0.14 10.16
N LEU A 172 -7.83 -1.15 9.87
CA LEU A 172 -6.62 -1.45 10.63
C LEU A 172 -5.39 -0.88 9.94
N SER A 173 -4.54 -0.17 10.68
CA SER A 173 -3.24 0.30 10.22
C SER A 173 -2.16 -0.70 10.60
N LEU A 174 -1.65 -1.45 9.63
CA LEU A 174 -0.76 -2.58 9.83
C LEU A 174 0.70 -2.22 9.56
N ARG A 175 1.56 -2.57 10.51
CA ARG A 175 3.02 -2.52 10.41
C ARG A 175 3.57 -3.93 10.38
N ARG A 176 4.43 -4.25 9.43
CA ARG A 176 4.98 -5.58 9.29
C ARG A 176 5.96 -5.92 10.43
N LEU A 177 5.89 -7.15 10.92
CA LEU A 177 6.77 -7.70 11.96
C LEU A 177 7.67 -8.81 11.45
N ASP A 178 7.18 -9.62 10.50
CA ASP A 178 7.97 -10.72 9.95
C ASP A 178 9.18 -10.22 9.15
N ARG A 179 10.15 -11.12 8.96
CA ARG A 179 11.37 -10.86 8.18
C ARG A 179 11.39 -11.64 6.87
N LEU A 180 10.22 -11.93 6.28
CA LEU A 180 10.17 -12.62 4.99
C LEU A 180 10.65 -11.68 3.89
N ASN A 181 11.47 -12.19 2.96
CA ASN A 181 12.01 -11.41 1.84
C ASN A 181 11.03 -11.32 0.65
N ILE A 182 9.74 -11.13 0.94
CA ILE A 182 8.65 -10.98 -0.02
C ILE A 182 7.92 -9.71 0.37
N VAL A 183 7.65 -8.82 -0.57
CA VAL A 183 7.00 -7.53 -0.31
C VAL A 183 5.73 -7.43 -1.13
N LYS A 184 4.67 -6.87 -0.55
CA LYS A 184 3.44 -6.54 -1.27
C LYS A 184 3.60 -5.16 -1.89
N THR A 185 3.10 -4.98 -3.11
CA THR A 185 3.12 -3.67 -3.79
C THR A 185 1.89 -2.81 -3.48
N LEU A 186 0.90 -3.37 -2.77
CA LEU A 186 -0.36 -2.71 -2.43
C LEU A 186 -0.17 -1.77 -1.23
N LEU A 187 -0.90 -0.65 -1.20
CA LEU A 187 -0.88 0.29 -0.07
C LEU A 187 -1.91 -0.05 1.01
N GLY A 188 -2.96 -0.78 0.62
CA GLY A 188 -4.02 -1.28 1.45
C GLY A 188 -4.62 -2.53 0.83
N MET A 189 -5.47 -3.22 1.58
CA MET A 189 -6.19 -4.40 1.10
C MET A 189 -7.53 -4.54 1.77
N GLN A 190 -8.47 -5.11 1.04
CA GLN A 190 -9.71 -5.63 1.57
C GLN A 190 -10.08 -6.92 0.83
N SER A 191 -10.62 -7.88 1.57
CA SER A 191 -11.34 -9.02 1.01
C SER A 191 -12.29 -9.60 2.06
N ALA A 192 -13.31 -10.33 1.61
CA ALA A 192 -14.17 -11.12 2.49
C ALA A 192 -13.39 -12.03 3.47
N GLU A 193 -12.22 -12.53 3.05
CA GLU A 193 -11.34 -13.35 3.89
C GLU A 193 -10.56 -12.54 4.93
N LEU A 194 -10.20 -11.29 4.65
CA LEU A 194 -9.51 -10.40 5.58
C LEU A 194 -10.43 -9.84 6.67
N GLY A 195 -11.70 -9.63 6.35
CA GLY A 195 -12.70 -9.04 7.24
C GLY A 195 -12.63 -7.51 7.22
N ASP A 196 -11.85 -6.92 8.12
CA ASP A 196 -11.67 -5.46 8.13
C ASP A 196 -10.76 -5.01 6.98
N PRO A 197 -11.06 -3.87 6.33
CA PRO A 197 -10.09 -3.18 5.48
C PRO A 197 -8.78 -2.89 6.24
N VAL A 198 -7.65 -3.02 5.56
CA VAL A 198 -6.32 -2.81 6.16
C VAL A 198 -5.46 -1.86 5.34
N LEU A 199 -4.61 -1.09 6.02
CA LEU A 199 -3.56 -0.26 5.43
C LEU A 199 -2.20 -0.88 5.71
N LEU A 200 -1.33 -0.93 4.71
CA LEU A 200 0.03 -1.45 4.85
C LEU A 200 0.99 -0.28 5.04
N LEU A 201 1.29 0.05 6.29
CA LEU A 201 1.99 1.27 6.66
C LEU A 201 3.42 1.33 6.11
N ASP A 202 4.10 0.19 6.00
CA ASP A 202 5.45 0.13 5.41
C ASP A 202 5.43 0.49 3.92
N GLN A 203 4.39 0.04 3.22
CA GLN A 203 4.20 0.38 1.80
C GLN A 203 3.78 1.82 1.61
N ILE A 204 3.00 2.39 2.54
CA ILE A 204 2.70 3.82 2.55
C ILE A 204 3.96 4.64 2.84
N ASP A 205 4.80 4.23 3.78
CA ASP A 205 6.06 4.91 4.08
C ASP A 205 7.02 4.90 2.88
N GLU A 206 7.18 3.75 2.23
CA GLU A 206 7.94 3.61 0.98
C GLU A 206 7.36 4.49 -0.13
N HIS A 207 6.04 4.46 -0.33
CA HIS A 207 5.35 5.31 -1.30
C HIS A 207 5.54 6.79 -1.02
N VAL A 208 5.50 7.19 0.26
CA VAL A 208 5.74 8.57 0.68
C VAL A 208 7.17 9.00 0.36
N ALA A 209 8.15 8.18 0.71
CA ALA A 209 9.56 8.49 0.50
C ALA A 209 9.92 8.53 -1.00
N THR A 210 9.35 7.64 -1.81
CA THR A 210 9.72 7.46 -3.22
C THR A 210 8.88 8.27 -4.21
N LYS A 211 7.62 8.58 -3.89
CA LYS A 211 6.70 9.25 -4.83
C LYS A 211 6.18 10.58 -4.30
N ILE A 212 5.84 10.66 -3.00
CA ILE A 212 5.15 11.83 -2.45
C ILE A 212 6.09 12.94 -2.07
N ILE A 213 7.09 12.70 -1.22
CA ILE A 213 8.03 13.75 -0.85
C ILE A 213 8.76 14.30 -2.08
N PRO A 214 9.26 13.47 -3.02
CA PRO A 214 9.93 13.99 -4.21
C PRO A 214 9.09 14.98 -5.04
N VAL A 215 7.76 14.78 -5.16
CA VAL A 215 6.90 15.70 -5.93
C VAL A 215 6.82 17.10 -5.32
N LEU A 216 7.13 17.22 -4.03
CA LEU A 216 7.13 18.50 -3.30
C LEU A 216 8.30 19.41 -3.71
N ALA A 217 9.33 18.88 -4.35
CA ALA A 217 10.42 19.69 -4.89
C ALA A 217 9.90 20.60 -6.02
N PRO A 218 10.46 21.82 -6.16
CA PRO A 218 10.13 22.70 -7.27
C PRO A 218 10.34 21.98 -8.61
N ASP A 219 9.37 22.13 -9.51
CA ASP A 219 9.41 21.57 -10.86
C ASP A 219 9.61 20.04 -10.94
N ALA A 220 9.40 19.32 -9.84
CA ALA A 220 9.43 17.86 -9.86
C ALA A 220 8.21 17.30 -10.61
N PRO A 221 8.41 16.35 -11.54
CA PRO A 221 7.32 15.62 -12.17
C PRO A 221 6.70 14.62 -11.18
N PHE A 222 5.44 14.24 -11.41
CA PHE A 222 4.82 13.12 -10.71
C PHE A 222 5.17 11.79 -11.44
N PRO A 223 5.57 10.72 -10.73
CA PRO A 223 6.04 9.48 -11.34
C PRO A 223 4.88 8.60 -11.85
N LEU A 224 4.26 9.03 -12.94
CA LEU A 224 3.03 8.45 -13.50
C LEU A 224 3.25 7.36 -14.54
N VAL A 225 4.35 7.41 -15.27
CA VAL A 225 4.47 6.75 -16.57
C VAL A 225 5.81 6.01 -16.66
N ASP A 226 5.89 5.02 -17.56
CA ASP A 226 7.15 4.33 -17.84
C ASP A 226 8.20 5.24 -18.48
N GLU A 227 9.45 4.79 -18.44
CA GLU A 227 10.59 5.56 -18.96
C GLU A 227 10.42 5.87 -20.46
N GLU A 228 9.83 4.94 -21.23
CA GLU A 228 9.59 5.15 -22.66
C GLU A 228 8.63 6.32 -22.91
N TYR A 229 7.52 6.42 -22.19
CA TYR A 229 6.60 7.54 -22.36
C TYR A 229 7.15 8.84 -21.79
N MET A 230 7.85 8.80 -20.65
CA MET A 230 8.56 9.97 -20.10
C MET A 230 9.59 10.56 -21.07
N ALA A 231 10.14 9.75 -21.99
CA ALA A 231 11.05 10.24 -23.01
C ALA A 231 10.36 11.10 -24.10
N THR A 232 9.03 11.08 -24.19
CA THR A 232 8.25 11.88 -25.16
C THR A 232 7.94 13.29 -24.61
N PRO A 233 7.74 14.32 -25.48
CA PRO A 233 7.32 15.64 -25.03
C PRO A 233 5.98 15.63 -24.28
N GLU A 234 5.01 14.85 -24.77
CA GLU A 234 3.67 14.73 -24.16
C GLU A 234 3.74 14.05 -22.79
N GLY A 235 4.49 12.95 -22.65
CA GLY A 235 4.66 12.27 -21.36
C GLY A 235 5.32 13.17 -20.30
N ARG A 236 6.33 13.96 -20.70
CA ARG A 236 6.91 14.98 -19.79
C ARG A 236 5.89 16.04 -19.40
N GLU A 237 5.11 16.54 -20.34
CA GLU A 237 4.08 17.54 -20.06
C GLU A 237 3.06 17.02 -19.04
N VAL A 238 2.53 15.81 -19.25
CA VAL A 238 1.60 15.16 -18.32
C VAL A 238 2.21 15.02 -16.93
N ALA A 239 3.44 14.50 -16.84
CA ALA A 239 4.10 14.29 -15.55
C ALA A 239 4.39 15.61 -14.81
N MET A 240 4.77 16.67 -15.54
CA MET A 240 5.02 18.00 -14.97
C MET A 240 3.75 18.67 -14.48
N VAL A 241 2.67 18.59 -15.27
CA VAL A 241 1.36 19.17 -14.92
C VAL A 241 0.75 18.45 -13.71
N ALA A 242 0.82 17.12 -13.68
CA ALA A 242 0.42 16.32 -12.53
C ALA A 242 1.27 16.64 -11.30
N GLY A 243 2.59 16.74 -11.46
CA GLY A 243 3.49 17.13 -10.37
C GLY A 243 3.13 18.48 -9.77
N ALA A 244 2.82 19.46 -10.61
CA ALA A 244 2.41 20.78 -10.18
C ALA A 244 1.06 20.79 -9.44
N SER A 245 0.05 20.05 -9.91
CA SER A 245 -1.27 20.01 -9.26
C SER A 245 -1.22 19.27 -7.92
N VAL A 246 -0.55 18.11 -7.85
CA VAL A 246 -0.35 17.33 -6.64
C VAL A 246 0.47 18.12 -5.61
N ARG A 247 1.59 18.73 -6.03
CA ARG A 247 2.41 19.58 -5.15
C ARG A 247 1.59 20.73 -4.57
N LYS A 248 0.82 21.46 -5.38
CA LYS A 248 -0.02 22.58 -4.92
C LYS A 248 -0.98 22.13 -3.81
N GLU A 249 -1.62 20.98 -3.99
CA GLU A 249 -2.58 20.42 -3.04
C GLU A 249 -1.90 19.96 -1.75
N LEU A 250 -0.83 19.18 -1.84
CA LEU A 250 -0.09 18.69 -0.67
C LEU A 250 0.55 19.83 0.12
N MET A 251 1.09 20.85 -0.54
CA MET A 251 1.62 22.05 0.14
C MET A 251 0.53 22.79 0.91
N ALA A 252 -0.67 22.92 0.34
CA ALA A 252 -1.81 23.52 1.04
C ALA A 252 -2.20 22.69 2.28
N ALA A 253 -2.25 21.36 2.15
CA ALA A 253 -2.56 20.45 3.26
C ALA A 253 -1.48 20.42 4.36
N LEU A 254 -0.20 20.61 3.98
CA LEU A 254 0.92 20.71 4.92
C LEU A 254 0.93 22.05 5.68
N GLY A 255 0.32 23.11 5.16
CA GLY A 255 0.18 24.39 5.86
C GLY A 255 1.54 24.95 6.32
N ALA A 256 1.72 25.11 7.64
CA ALA A 256 2.95 25.66 8.21
C ALA A 256 4.22 24.88 7.85
N ASP A 257 4.12 23.56 7.61
CA ASP A 257 5.28 22.72 7.28
C ASP A 257 5.62 22.75 5.77
N ALA A 258 4.82 23.41 4.92
CA ALA A 258 4.97 23.37 3.47
C ALA A 258 6.35 23.84 2.98
N LYS A 259 6.87 24.94 3.55
CA LYS A 259 8.18 25.47 3.17
C LYS A 259 9.31 24.49 3.50
N ALA A 260 9.27 23.89 4.70
CA ALA A 260 10.26 22.91 5.12
C ALA A 260 10.15 21.64 4.26
N ALA A 261 8.92 21.21 3.93
CA ALA A 261 8.69 20.05 3.07
C ALA A 261 9.26 20.23 1.66
N ALA A 262 9.12 21.42 1.06
CA ALA A 262 9.73 21.74 -0.23
C ALA A 262 11.28 21.66 -0.18
N GLN A 263 11.87 22.12 0.93
CA GLN A 263 13.32 22.07 1.14
C GLN A 263 13.82 20.64 1.34
N VAL A 264 13.14 19.84 2.17
CA VAL A 264 13.43 18.41 2.35
C VAL A 264 13.35 17.67 1.01
N ALA A 265 12.32 17.92 0.22
CA ALA A 265 12.17 17.31 -1.09
C ALA A 265 13.29 17.68 -2.08
N ALA A 266 13.70 18.95 -2.11
CA ALA A 266 14.82 19.38 -2.95
C ALA A 266 16.14 18.72 -2.52
N LEU A 267 16.39 18.59 -1.21
CA LEU A 267 17.55 17.89 -0.66
C LEU A 267 17.55 16.40 -1.00
N LEU A 268 16.39 15.74 -0.89
CA LEU A 268 16.24 14.34 -1.30
C LEU A 268 16.48 14.13 -2.80
N ALA A 269 15.99 15.05 -3.64
CA ALA A 269 16.25 15.01 -5.07
C ALA A 269 17.75 15.15 -5.38
N GLU A 270 18.44 16.08 -4.71
CA GLU A 270 19.89 16.24 -4.82
C GLU A 270 20.64 14.98 -4.36
N ARG A 271 20.27 14.41 -3.21
CA ARG A 271 20.84 13.18 -2.67
C ARG A 271 20.67 12.02 -3.63
N ASN A 272 19.46 11.81 -4.16
CA ASN A 272 19.16 10.68 -5.03
C ASN A 272 19.92 10.78 -6.36
N ALA A 273 20.12 11.99 -6.90
CA ALA A 273 20.96 12.19 -8.08
C ALA A 273 22.43 11.78 -7.83
N MET A 274 22.97 12.10 -6.65
CA MET A 274 24.31 11.65 -6.25
C MET A 274 24.38 10.14 -6.07
N ILE A 275 23.38 9.54 -5.41
CA ILE A 275 23.32 8.08 -5.21
C ILE A 275 23.23 7.33 -6.54
N GLU A 276 22.48 7.82 -7.52
CA GLU A 276 22.44 7.18 -8.84
C GLU A 276 23.81 7.23 -9.52
N SER A 277 24.50 8.37 -9.45
CA SER A 277 25.88 8.48 -9.92
C SER A 277 26.84 7.52 -9.19
N TRP A 278 26.64 7.29 -7.88
CA TRP A 278 27.40 6.31 -7.12
C TRP A 278 27.15 4.90 -7.60
N ARG A 279 25.89 4.55 -7.88
CA ARG A 279 25.51 3.22 -8.39
C ARG A 279 26.18 2.94 -9.72
N ASP A 280 26.19 3.91 -10.64
CA ASP A 280 26.87 3.78 -11.93
C ASP A 280 28.39 3.62 -11.80
N GLU A 281 29.02 4.38 -10.91
CA GLU A 281 30.46 4.28 -10.63
C GLU A 281 30.81 2.92 -10.00
N LEU A 282 30.09 2.51 -8.95
CA LEU A 282 30.30 1.23 -8.30
C LEU A 282 30.05 0.06 -9.26
N HIS A 283 29.04 0.17 -10.12
CA HIS A 283 28.77 -0.84 -11.15
C HIS A 283 29.94 -0.99 -12.13
N ARG A 284 30.54 0.12 -12.58
CA ARG A 284 31.75 0.10 -13.41
C ARG A 284 32.96 -0.53 -12.71
N GLN A 285 32.99 -0.50 -11.38
CA GLN A 285 34.01 -1.16 -10.55
C GLN A 285 33.65 -2.62 -10.21
N GLY A 286 32.57 -3.19 -10.76
CA GLY A 286 32.13 -4.55 -10.48
C GLY A 286 31.45 -4.73 -9.12
N MET A 287 31.06 -3.63 -8.47
CA MET A 287 30.32 -3.62 -7.21
C MET A 287 28.83 -3.34 -7.47
N ARG A 288 27.96 -3.80 -6.57
CA ARG A 288 26.53 -3.51 -6.62
C ARG A 288 26.11 -2.83 -5.33
N MET A 289 25.43 -1.70 -5.47
CA MET A 289 24.79 -0.99 -4.36
C MET A 289 23.27 -1.18 -4.47
N SER A 290 22.65 -1.58 -3.36
CA SER A 290 21.19 -1.64 -3.24
C SER A 290 20.59 -0.24 -3.33
N ARG A 291 19.35 -0.14 -3.83
CA ARG A 291 18.62 1.13 -3.76
C ARG A 291 18.37 1.51 -2.31
N THR A 292 18.39 2.81 -2.04
CA THR A 292 18.15 3.41 -0.73
C THR A 292 17.01 4.40 -0.89
N ASP A 293 15.80 3.87 -0.78
CA ASP A 293 14.56 4.56 -1.11
C ASP A 293 13.88 5.17 0.15
N ASP A 294 14.61 5.17 1.27
CA ASP A 294 14.18 5.67 2.58
C ASP A 294 14.43 7.17 2.75
N LEU A 295 13.77 7.76 3.77
CA LEU A 295 13.99 9.15 4.14
C LEU A 295 15.45 9.44 4.55
N PHE A 296 16.11 8.48 5.21
CA PHE A 296 17.52 8.55 5.58
C PHE A 296 18.26 7.31 5.07
N LEU A 297 19.56 7.45 4.85
CA LEU A 297 20.42 6.33 4.48
C LEU A 297 20.64 5.37 5.66
N PRO A 298 20.87 4.07 5.37
CA PRO A 298 21.27 3.12 6.40
C PRO A 298 22.50 3.57 7.18
N ASP A 299 22.47 3.37 8.50
CA ASP A 299 23.60 3.69 9.38
C ASP A 299 24.90 3.01 8.90
N GLY A 300 25.98 3.79 8.83
CA GLY A 300 27.30 3.32 8.41
C GLY A 300 27.48 3.11 6.90
N LEU A 301 26.47 3.38 6.06
CA LEU A 301 26.62 3.26 4.60
C LEU A 301 27.72 4.18 4.06
N ILE A 302 27.77 5.45 4.51
CA ILE A 302 28.78 6.42 4.07
C ILE A 302 30.20 5.92 4.40
N ASP A 303 30.40 5.37 5.60
CA ASP A 303 31.68 4.80 6.03
C ASP A 303 32.08 3.59 5.17
N GLN A 304 31.14 2.74 4.79
CA GLN A 304 31.40 1.57 3.92
C GLN A 304 31.79 1.95 2.48
N LEU A 305 31.43 3.16 2.06
CA LEU A 305 31.74 3.74 0.75
C LEU A 305 33.01 4.60 0.76
N ALA A 306 33.57 4.90 1.94
CA ALA A 306 34.80 5.66 2.07
C ALA A 306 35.95 5.02 1.27
N GLY A 307 36.63 5.82 0.46
CA GLY A 307 37.72 5.38 -0.42
C GLY A 307 37.27 4.70 -1.73
N LYS A 308 35.98 4.42 -1.91
CA LYS A 308 35.41 3.90 -3.18
C LYS A 308 34.78 4.99 -4.03
N LEU A 309 34.38 6.09 -3.41
CA LEU A 309 33.70 7.23 -4.02
C LEU A 309 34.40 8.56 -3.64
N PRO A 310 34.19 9.65 -4.40
CA PRO A 310 34.75 10.95 -4.07
C PRO A 310 34.32 11.45 -2.68
N ALA A 311 35.30 11.84 -1.84
CA ALA A 311 35.03 12.30 -0.47
C ALA A 311 34.06 13.49 -0.41
N SER A 312 34.15 14.43 -1.36
CA SER A 312 33.25 15.58 -1.43
C SER A 312 31.78 15.19 -1.65
N GLN A 313 31.50 14.10 -2.35
CA GLN A 313 30.12 13.62 -2.54
C GLN A 313 29.61 12.96 -1.26
N LEU A 314 30.44 12.16 -0.59
CA LEU A 314 30.10 11.53 0.69
C LEU A 314 29.81 12.60 1.77
N GLU A 315 30.67 13.62 1.87
CA GLU A 315 30.48 14.77 2.77
C GLU A 315 29.19 15.55 2.43
N ARG A 316 28.89 15.75 1.14
CA ARG A 316 27.67 16.44 0.74
C ARG A 316 26.41 15.66 1.11
N VAL A 317 26.41 14.35 0.91
CA VAL A 317 25.28 13.49 1.29
C VAL A 317 25.09 13.46 2.80
N ASP A 318 26.16 13.36 3.60
CA ASP A 318 26.06 13.44 5.06
C ASP A 318 25.46 14.80 5.52
N ALA A 319 25.92 15.90 4.90
CA ALA A 319 25.36 17.22 5.16
C ALA A 319 23.87 17.34 4.78
N ILE A 320 23.42 16.64 3.73
CA ILE A 320 22.00 16.57 3.36
C ILE A 320 21.20 15.82 4.42
N GLU A 321 21.68 14.67 4.90
CA GLU A 321 21.00 13.88 5.94
C GLU A 321 20.80 14.69 7.23
N ASP A 322 21.83 15.44 7.64
CA ASP A 322 21.75 16.31 8.82
C ASP A 322 20.81 17.51 8.61
N GLU A 323 20.79 18.09 7.42
CA GLU A 323 19.86 19.17 7.08
C GLU A 323 18.40 18.68 7.05
N ILE A 324 18.13 17.51 6.49
CA ILE A 324 16.79 16.90 6.49
C ILE A 324 16.32 16.69 7.93
N ALA A 325 17.18 16.18 8.81
CA ALA A 325 16.85 16.02 10.23
C ALA A 325 16.58 17.36 10.92
N ARG A 326 17.37 18.41 10.63
CA ARG A 326 17.18 19.77 11.17
C ARG A 326 15.86 20.40 10.72
N LEU A 327 15.41 20.12 9.50
CA LEU A 327 14.14 20.60 8.93
C LEU A 327 12.92 19.81 9.42
N GLU A 328 13.05 18.99 10.46
CA GLU A 328 12.01 18.08 10.93
C GLU A 328 11.51 17.11 9.85
N GLY A 329 12.40 16.67 8.95
CA GLY A 329 12.09 15.69 7.88
C GLY A 329 11.24 14.51 8.33
N PRO A 330 11.54 13.84 9.48
CA PRO A 330 10.71 12.76 9.99
C PRO A 330 9.25 13.15 10.27
N LYS A 331 9.01 14.36 10.81
CA LYS A 331 7.66 14.88 11.08
C LYS A 331 6.94 15.19 9.77
N ILE A 332 7.64 15.79 8.80
CA ILE A 332 7.09 16.05 7.45
C ILE A 332 6.68 14.75 6.78
N ALA A 333 7.55 13.74 6.78
CA ALA A 333 7.25 12.42 6.23
C ALA A 333 6.02 11.80 6.93
N SER A 334 5.93 11.89 8.26
CA SER A 334 4.75 11.43 9.01
C SER A 334 3.47 12.18 8.64
N ARG A 335 3.53 13.48 8.31
CA ARG A 335 2.37 14.24 7.84
C ARG A 335 1.96 13.84 6.41
N CYS A 336 2.92 13.67 5.51
CA CYS A 336 2.66 13.13 4.17
C CYS A 336 2.03 11.73 4.26
N HIS A 337 2.56 10.87 5.12
CA HIS A 337 1.99 9.57 5.43
C HIS A 337 0.52 9.67 5.84
N GLN A 338 0.16 10.58 6.75
CA GLN A 338 -1.23 10.72 7.19
C GLN A 338 -2.17 11.13 6.06
N LEU A 339 -1.73 12.01 5.15
CA LEU A 339 -2.50 12.42 3.98
C LEU A 339 -2.74 11.22 3.04
N VAL A 340 -1.69 10.45 2.74
CA VAL A 340 -1.79 9.25 1.89
C VAL A 340 -2.66 8.18 2.57
N ALA A 341 -2.41 7.88 3.84
CA ALA A 341 -3.16 6.88 4.59
C ALA A 341 -4.65 7.22 4.66
N ALA A 342 -5.02 8.50 4.80
CA ALA A 342 -6.42 8.91 4.79
C ALA A 342 -7.11 8.65 3.44
N THR A 343 -6.43 8.90 2.32
CA THR A 343 -7.02 8.64 1.01
C THR A 343 -7.15 7.14 0.73
N ILE A 344 -6.13 6.34 1.05
CA ILE A 344 -6.17 4.88 0.89
C ILE A 344 -7.21 4.26 1.82
N ARG A 345 -7.39 4.78 3.03
CA ARG A 345 -8.44 4.31 3.94
C ARG A 345 -9.83 4.36 3.33
N ARG A 346 -10.16 5.44 2.61
CA ARG A 346 -11.47 5.58 1.95
C ARG A 346 -11.63 4.60 0.79
N HIS A 347 -10.55 4.36 0.05
CA HIS A 347 -10.49 3.35 -1.00
C HIS A 347 -10.80 1.95 -0.45
N GLU A 348 -10.05 1.51 0.57
CA GLU A 348 -10.24 0.18 1.16
C GLU A 348 -11.59 0.04 1.88
N ALA A 349 -12.09 1.13 2.48
CA ALA A 349 -13.42 1.16 3.06
C ALA A 349 -14.53 0.95 2.02
N GLN A 350 -14.36 1.47 0.80
CA GLN A 350 -15.31 1.23 -0.29
C GLN A 350 -15.32 -0.24 -0.71
N HIS A 351 -14.16 -0.89 -0.83
CA HIS A 351 -14.12 -2.33 -1.09
C HIS A 351 -14.89 -3.12 -0.05
N GLY A 352 -14.72 -2.77 1.23
CA GLY A 352 -15.50 -3.39 2.29
C GLY A 352 -17.01 -3.14 2.19
N LEU A 353 -17.44 -1.97 1.70
CA LEU A 353 -18.86 -1.71 1.46
C LEU A 353 -19.39 -2.58 0.33
N ASP A 354 -18.62 -2.72 -0.73
CA ASP A 354 -19.01 -3.51 -1.91
C ASP A 354 -19.11 -5.01 -1.59
N ASP A 355 -18.19 -5.53 -0.78
CA ASP A 355 -18.16 -6.93 -0.33
C ASP A 355 -19.34 -7.28 0.59
N GLU A 356 -19.87 -6.32 1.37
CA GLU A 356 -20.99 -6.53 2.29
C GLU A 356 -22.37 -6.43 1.62
N ARG A 357 -22.43 -6.05 0.33
CA ARG A 357 -23.70 -5.90 -0.37
C ARG A 357 -24.38 -7.25 -0.57
N ALA A 358 -25.69 -7.28 -0.34
CA ALA A 358 -26.52 -8.42 -0.72
C ALA A 358 -26.57 -8.61 -2.24
N GLU A 359 -26.58 -7.50 -2.98
CA GLU A 359 -26.52 -7.48 -4.44
C GLU A 359 -25.30 -6.68 -4.91
N PRO A 360 -24.48 -7.25 -5.81
CA PRO A 360 -23.33 -6.55 -6.35
C PRO A 360 -23.74 -5.24 -7.05
N LEU A 361 -22.82 -4.27 -7.08
CA LEU A 361 -23.01 -3.03 -7.84
C LEU A 361 -23.38 -3.31 -9.31
N HIS A 362 -24.19 -2.41 -9.88
CA HIS A 362 -24.53 -2.45 -11.30
C HIS A 362 -23.26 -2.59 -12.14
N TYR A 363 -23.27 -3.49 -13.12
CA TYR A 363 -22.14 -3.68 -14.03
C TYR A 363 -22.16 -2.58 -15.11
N PRO A 364 -21.22 -1.61 -15.09
CA PRO A 364 -21.31 -0.46 -15.98
C PRO A 364 -21.15 -0.88 -17.45
N LYS A 365 -21.98 -0.33 -18.34
CA LYS A 365 -21.94 -0.69 -19.77
C LYS A 365 -20.59 -0.41 -20.41
N SER A 366 -19.93 0.66 -20.00
CA SER A 366 -18.58 0.99 -20.45
C SER A 366 -17.56 -0.10 -20.10
N LEU A 367 -17.65 -0.70 -18.92
CA LEU A 367 -16.79 -1.80 -18.51
C LEU A 367 -17.13 -3.11 -19.25
N GLU A 368 -18.43 -3.36 -19.50
CA GLU A 368 -18.90 -4.48 -20.33
C GLU A 368 -18.35 -4.43 -21.77
N VAL A 369 -18.29 -3.24 -22.38
CA VAL A 369 -17.69 -3.07 -23.70
C VAL A 369 -16.21 -3.48 -23.73
N LEU A 370 -15.49 -3.27 -22.62
CA LEU A 370 -14.06 -3.53 -22.52
C LEU A 370 -13.74 -4.98 -22.15
N LEU A 371 -14.46 -5.54 -21.19
CA LEU A 371 -14.18 -6.85 -20.59
C LEU A 371 -15.11 -7.96 -21.05
N GLY A 372 -16.19 -7.62 -21.75
CA GLY A 372 -17.25 -8.53 -22.16
C GLY A 372 -18.25 -8.83 -21.04
N PRO A 373 -18.97 -9.96 -21.11
CA PRO A 373 -20.02 -10.30 -20.14
C PRO A 373 -19.43 -10.50 -18.73
N ALA A 374 -20.24 -10.19 -17.72
CA ALA A 374 -19.87 -10.35 -16.30
C ALA A 374 -19.71 -11.82 -15.89
N GLU A 375 -20.40 -12.72 -16.57
CA GLU A 375 -20.39 -14.15 -16.29
C GLU A 375 -19.67 -14.91 -17.42
N ALA A 376 -18.97 -15.99 -17.06
CA ALA A 376 -18.35 -16.91 -18.01
C ALA A 376 -19.39 -17.89 -18.57
N SER A 377 -20.37 -18.24 -17.74
CA SER A 377 -21.54 -19.05 -18.01
C SER A 377 -22.62 -18.68 -16.99
N PRO A 378 -23.91 -19.02 -17.20
CA PRO A 378 -24.98 -18.62 -16.30
C PRO A 378 -24.68 -18.93 -14.83
N GLY A 379 -24.60 -17.89 -13.99
CA GLY A 379 -24.32 -17.99 -12.56
C GLY A 379 -22.84 -18.18 -12.18
N VAL A 380 -21.91 -18.12 -13.14
CA VAL A 380 -20.46 -18.22 -12.89
C VAL A 380 -19.79 -16.86 -13.14
N PRO A 381 -19.53 -16.06 -12.11
CA PRO A 381 -18.94 -14.74 -12.27
C PRO A 381 -17.49 -14.81 -12.78
N ARG A 382 -17.11 -13.86 -13.63
CA ARG A 382 -15.72 -13.70 -14.07
C ARG A 382 -14.97 -12.81 -13.08
N ARG A 383 -14.03 -13.41 -12.35
CA ARG A 383 -13.20 -12.71 -11.35
C ARG A 383 -12.52 -11.45 -11.88
N SER A 384 -12.09 -11.43 -13.14
CA SER A 384 -11.47 -10.24 -13.74
C SER A 384 -12.45 -9.07 -13.90
N VAL A 385 -13.72 -9.36 -14.23
CA VAL A 385 -14.77 -8.34 -14.35
C VAL A 385 -15.17 -7.83 -12.97
N GLU A 386 -15.34 -8.75 -12.02
CA GLU A 386 -15.68 -8.43 -10.64
C GLU A 386 -14.63 -7.50 -10.02
N ARG A 387 -13.34 -7.86 -10.13
CA ARG A 387 -12.23 -7.01 -9.67
C ARG A 387 -12.24 -5.65 -10.33
N ALA A 388 -12.36 -5.57 -11.67
CA ALA A 388 -12.38 -4.28 -12.37
C ALA A 388 -13.56 -3.40 -11.95
N ARG A 389 -14.73 -3.99 -11.65
CA ARG A 389 -15.88 -3.26 -11.10
C ARG A 389 -15.59 -2.76 -9.68
N HIS A 390 -14.97 -3.57 -8.82
CA HIS A 390 -14.63 -3.19 -7.45
C HIS A 390 -13.56 -2.07 -7.44
N GLU A 391 -12.52 -2.17 -8.27
CA GLU A 391 -11.53 -1.09 -8.42
C GLU A 391 -12.17 0.21 -8.93
N LEU A 392 -13.02 0.12 -9.97
CA LEU A 392 -13.70 1.30 -10.50
C LEU A 392 -14.59 1.97 -9.43
N SER A 393 -15.30 1.17 -8.64
CA SER A 393 -16.05 1.65 -7.48
C SER A 393 -15.11 2.34 -6.48
N ALA A 394 -14.09 1.62 -5.98
CA ALA A 394 -13.17 2.13 -4.97
C ALA A 394 -12.47 3.44 -5.38
N TYR A 395 -11.92 3.53 -6.59
CA TYR A 395 -11.26 4.75 -7.07
C TYR A 395 -12.23 5.92 -7.32
N THR A 396 -13.42 5.64 -7.87
CA THR A 396 -14.42 6.70 -8.06
C THR A 396 -14.92 7.23 -6.71
N SER A 397 -15.12 6.33 -5.74
CA SER A 397 -15.49 6.68 -4.38
C SER A 397 -14.40 7.45 -3.66
N GLN A 398 -13.15 7.02 -3.79
CA GLN A 398 -11.99 7.70 -3.23
C GLN A 398 -11.92 9.15 -3.73
N LEU A 399 -11.97 9.37 -5.04
CA LEU A 399 -11.93 10.72 -5.61
C LEU A 399 -13.12 11.58 -5.16
N ALA A 400 -14.33 11.00 -5.13
CA ALA A 400 -15.54 11.69 -4.69
C ALA A 400 -15.53 12.04 -3.19
N ASN A 401 -14.89 11.23 -2.35
CA ASN A 401 -14.93 11.35 -0.90
C ASN A 401 -13.64 11.93 -0.29
N ASP A 402 -12.60 12.26 -1.06
CA ASP A 402 -11.35 12.82 -0.51
C ASP A 402 -11.38 14.36 -0.40
N PRO A 403 -11.58 14.94 0.81
CA PRO A 403 -11.71 16.38 0.98
C PRO A 403 -10.39 17.15 0.87
N THR A 404 -9.26 16.46 0.99
CA THR A 404 -7.94 17.09 1.17
C THR A 404 -7.06 16.88 -0.03
N THR A 405 -7.08 15.69 -0.62
CA THR A 405 -6.12 15.26 -1.63
C THR A 405 -6.71 14.72 -2.96
N PRO A 406 -7.78 15.30 -3.54
CA PRO A 406 -8.39 14.75 -4.75
C PRO A 406 -7.51 14.79 -6.01
N GLN A 407 -6.62 15.79 -6.18
CA GLN A 407 -5.66 15.76 -7.30
C GLN A 407 -4.67 14.61 -7.13
N PHE A 408 -4.15 14.41 -5.92
CA PHE A 408 -3.31 13.24 -5.64
C PHE A 408 -4.07 11.92 -5.91
N SER A 409 -5.31 11.76 -5.45
CA SER A 409 -6.10 10.56 -5.73
C SER A 409 -6.26 10.31 -7.23
N LEU A 410 -6.62 11.35 -8.00
CA LEU A 410 -6.78 11.26 -9.45
C LEU A 410 -5.47 10.84 -10.14
N TRP A 411 -4.35 11.48 -9.82
CA TRP A 411 -3.08 11.19 -10.49
C TRP A 411 -2.50 9.86 -10.03
N ASN A 412 -2.69 9.47 -8.77
CA ASN A 412 -2.25 8.16 -8.29
C ASN A 412 -2.98 7.01 -9.00
N VAL A 413 -4.27 7.12 -9.29
CA VAL A 413 -4.95 6.10 -10.11
C VAL A 413 -4.61 6.23 -11.61
N ALA A 414 -4.43 7.45 -12.12
CA ALA A 414 -4.06 7.67 -13.52
C ALA A 414 -2.77 6.94 -13.94
N GLN A 415 -1.83 6.72 -13.00
CA GLN A 415 -0.58 6.00 -13.29
C GLN A 415 -0.81 4.61 -13.91
N PHE A 416 -1.89 3.91 -13.53
CA PHE A 416 -2.22 2.59 -14.07
C PHE A 416 -2.68 2.63 -15.53
N ALA A 417 -3.27 3.74 -15.97
CA ALA A 417 -3.64 3.94 -17.37
C ALA A 417 -2.45 4.43 -18.22
N PHE A 418 -1.56 5.22 -17.64
CA PHE A 418 -0.38 5.69 -18.37
C PHE A 418 0.77 4.69 -18.41
N SER A 419 0.89 3.75 -17.48
CA SER A 419 1.95 2.73 -17.46
C SER A 419 1.59 1.51 -18.32
N GLU A 420 2.38 1.20 -19.36
CA GLU A 420 2.09 0.07 -20.27
C GLU A 420 2.17 -1.26 -19.55
N GLY A 421 3.07 -1.38 -18.56
CA GLY A 421 3.20 -2.55 -17.70
C GLY A 421 1.96 -2.84 -16.85
N SER A 422 1.04 -1.88 -16.71
CA SER A 422 -0.23 -2.04 -15.99
C SER A 422 -1.43 -2.30 -16.91
N TRP A 423 -1.26 -2.28 -18.23
CA TRP A 423 -2.39 -2.41 -19.14
C TRP A 423 -3.04 -3.80 -19.07
N GLY A 424 -4.36 -3.82 -19.04
CA GLY A 424 -5.15 -5.04 -18.91
C GLY A 424 -5.43 -5.44 -17.47
N THR A 425 -4.88 -4.72 -16.48
CA THR A 425 -5.25 -4.92 -15.08
C THR A 425 -6.58 -4.22 -14.75
N PRO A 426 -7.33 -4.68 -13.74
CA PRO A 426 -8.51 -4.00 -13.19
C PRO A 426 -8.33 -2.49 -12.98
N GLU A 427 -7.19 -2.10 -12.42
CA GLU A 427 -6.84 -0.72 -12.08
C GLU A 427 -6.66 0.15 -13.33
N SER A 428 -6.08 -0.38 -14.41
CA SER A 428 -5.92 0.36 -15.67
C SER A 428 -7.27 0.70 -16.31
N TYR A 429 -8.24 -0.22 -16.26
CA TYR A 429 -9.60 0.04 -16.75
C TYR A 429 -10.36 1.01 -15.85
N ALA A 430 -10.23 0.86 -14.53
CA ALA A 430 -10.81 1.77 -13.55
C ALA A 430 -10.29 3.21 -13.76
N ALA A 431 -8.99 3.37 -13.94
CA ALA A 431 -8.33 4.65 -14.19
C ALA A 431 -8.87 5.34 -15.46
N VAL A 432 -8.97 4.61 -16.57
CA VAL A 432 -9.52 5.17 -17.83
C VAL A 432 -10.96 5.62 -17.64
N LEU A 433 -11.83 4.76 -17.10
CA LEU A 433 -13.25 5.07 -16.98
C LEU A 433 -13.52 6.19 -15.98
N LEU A 434 -12.73 6.29 -14.90
CA LEU A 434 -12.79 7.41 -13.97
C LEU A 434 -12.43 8.73 -14.65
N ILE A 435 -11.33 8.76 -15.42
CA ILE A 435 -10.88 9.98 -16.13
C ILE A 435 -11.91 10.39 -17.17
N GLU A 436 -12.39 9.46 -18.01
CA GLU A 436 -13.42 9.73 -19.02
C GLU A 436 -14.73 10.23 -18.39
N GLY A 437 -15.20 9.57 -17.32
CA GLY A 437 -16.42 9.95 -16.62
C GLY A 437 -16.31 11.34 -16.00
N THR A 438 -15.23 11.60 -15.27
CA THR A 438 -14.98 12.89 -14.61
C THR A 438 -14.85 14.01 -15.63
N ALA A 439 -14.08 13.79 -16.72
CA ALA A 439 -13.91 14.75 -17.79
C ALA A 439 -15.25 15.10 -18.48
N ARG A 440 -16.08 14.09 -18.76
CA ARG A 440 -17.41 14.28 -19.36
C ARG A 440 -18.30 15.18 -18.50
N HIS A 441 -18.39 14.93 -17.20
CA HIS A 441 -19.22 15.75 -16.30
C HIS A 441 -18.68 17.17 -16.09
N LEU A 442 -17.41 17.41 -16.42
CA LEU A 442 -16.81 18.75 -16.44
C LEU A 442 -16.95 19.45 -17.80
N GLY A 443 -17.57 18.80 -18.79
CA GLY A 443 -17.72 19.33 -20.15
C GLY A 443 -16.42 19.31 -20.97
N ILE A 444 -15.43 18.50 -20.57
CA ILE A 444 -14.19 18.31 -21.33
C ILE A 444 -14.47 17.31 -22.44
N ALA A 445 -14.41 17.78 -23.68
CA ALA A 445 -14.63 16.95 -24.85
C ALA A 445 -13.44 16.00 -25.09
N GLY A 446 -13.73 14.76 -25.44
CA GLY A 446 -12.72 13.80 -25.90
C GLY A 446 -13.34 12.57 -26.55
N GLU A 447 -12.48 11.81 -27.21
CA GLU A 447 -12.81 10.50 -27.79
C GLU A 447 -12.57 9.40 -26.75
N PRO A 448 -13.16 8.19 -26.92
CA PRO A 448 -12.81 7.04 -26.11
C PRO A 448 -11.31 6.78 -26.13
N VAL A 449 -10.73 6.67 -24.92
CA VAL A 449 -9.31 6.43 -24.68
C VAL A 449 -8.91 5.03 -25.11
N ILE A 450 -9.75 4.04 -24.83
CA ILE A 450 -9.51 2.68 -25.30
C ILE A 450 -10.04 2.56 -26.74
N HIS A 451 -9.12 2.41 -27.69
CA HIS A 451 -9.44 2.10 -29.08
C HIS A 451 -8.56 0.91 -29.53
N ASP A 452 -9.06 0.08 -30.44
CA ASP A 452 -8.35 -1.10 -30.93
C ASP A 452 -7.80 -2.02 -29.81
N ARG A 453 -8.54 -2.09 -28.69
CA ARG A 453 -8.18 -2.85 -27.48
C ARG A 453 -6.87 -2.40 -26.81
N ARG A 454 -6.44 -1.16 -27.04
CA ARG A 454 -5.27 -0.55 -26.40
C ARG A 454 -5.65 0.80 -25.80
N ILE A 455 -4.93 1.20 -24.76
CA ILE A 455 -5.06 2.53 -24.18
C ILE A 455 -4.26 3.51 -25.04
N ASP A 456 -4.93 4.53 -25.59
CA ASP A 456 -4.27 5.63 -26.31
C ASP A 456 -3.87 6.72 -25.33
N ARG A 457 -2.57 6.76 -25.04
CA ARG A 457 -1.99 7.74 -24.12
C ARG A 457 -2.23 9.18 -24.57
N ALA A 458 -2.28 9.46 -25.87
CA ALA A 458 -2.51 10.82 -26.37
C ALA A 458 -3.96 11.25 -26.16
N ARG A 459 -4.93 10.34 -26.37
CA ARG A 459 -6.33 10.61 -26.00
C ARG A 459 -6.51 10.75 -24.50
N LEU A 460 -5.84 9.90 -23.72
CA LEU A 460 -5.85 9.98 -22.26
C LEU A 460 -5.28 11.32 -21.77
N ALA A 461 -4.14 11.76 -22.31
CA ALA A 461 -3.51 13.04 -21.98
C ALA A 461 -4.43 14.22 -22.28
N LYS A 462 -5.13 14.23 -23.43
CA LYS A 462 -6.12 15.27 -23.78
C LYS A 462 -7.25 15.39 -22.77
N LEU A 463 -7.65 14.29 -22.13
CA LEU A 463 -8.66 14.29 -21.07
C LEU A 463 -8.08 14.65 -19.71
N ALA A 464 -6.91 14.11 -19.36
CA ALA A 464 -6.32 14.23 -18.04
C ALA A 464 -5.69 15.61 -17.78
N LEU A 465 -5.01 16.22 -18.76
CA LEU A 465 -4.34 17.51 -18.60
C LEU A 465 -5.30 18.63 -18.13
N PRO A 466 -6.50 18.81 -18.72
CA PRO A 466 -7.46 19.80 -18.23
C PRO A 466 -7.92 19.56 -16.80
N LEU A 467 -7.97 18.31 -16.32
CA LEU A 467 -8.39 17.98 -14.95
C LEU A 467 -7.41 18.53 -13.89
N ALA A 468 -6.13 18.70 -14.23
CA ALA A 468 -5.12 19.25 -13.32
C ALA A 468 -5.44 20.69 -12.86
N ALA A 469 -6.16 21.45 -13.68
CA ALA A 469 -6.53 22.83 -13.41
C ALA A 469 -7.88 22.97 -12.68
N VAL A 470 -8.62 21.87 -12.53
CA VAL A 470 -9.97 21.88 -11.94
C VAL A 470 -9.87 21.95 -10.41
N ALA A 471 -10.71 22.81 -9.83
CA ALA A 471 -10.76 22.98 -8.38
C ALA A 471 -11.19 21.67 -7.67
N PRO A 472 -10.59 21.33 -6.51
CA PRO A 472 -10.89 20.10 -5.76
C PRO A 472 -12.39 19.77 -5.64
N ALA A 473 -13.21 20.72 -5.18
CA ALA A 473 -14.64 20.53 -4.99
C ALA A 473 -15.38 20.14 -6.28
N ARG A 474 -15.01 20.76 -7.42
CA ARG A 474 -15.59 20.44 -8.73
C ARG A 474 -15.14 19.07 -9.23
N LEU A 475 -13.90 18.68 -8.95
CA LEU A 475 -13.37 17.35 -9.26
C LEU A 475 -14.16 16.26 -8.53
N GLN A 476 -14.40 16.47 -7.23
CA GLN A 476 -15.20 15.56 -6.42
C GLN A 476 -16.66 15.51 -6.89
N GLU A 477 -17.28 16.66 -7.17
CA GLU A 477 -18.66 16.72 -7.70
C GLU A 477 -18.79 15.96 -9.03
N ALA A 478 -17.84 16.15 -9.94
CA ALA A 478 -17.79 15.40 -11.19
C ALA A 478 -17.59 13.89 -10.98
N ALA A 479 -16.77 13.48 -10.00
CA ALA A 479 -16.62 12.08 -9.64
C ALA A 479 -17.91 11.48 -9.04
N ARG A 480 -18.67 12.24 -8.23
CA ARG A 480 -19.99 11.83 -7.73
C ARG A 480 -21.00 11.67 -8.86
N ALA A 481 -20.99 12.56 -9.84
CA ALA A 481 -21.82 12.44 -11.02
C ALA A 481 -21.42 11.22 -11.88
N ALA A 482 -20.12 10.99 -12.07
CA ALA A 482 -19.59 9.83 -12.77
C ALA A 482 -19.99 8.51 -12.08
N TRP A 483 -19.93 8.47 -10.74
CA TRP A 483 -20.44 7.34 -9.96
C TRP A 483 -21.91 7.06 -10.27
N LEU A 484 -22.76 8.08 -10.21
CA LEU A 484 -24.20 7.93 -10.45
C LEU A 484 -24.48 7.39 -11.85
N ASP A 485 -23.75 7.88 -12.87
CA ASP A 485 -23.87 7.40 -14.24
C ASP A 485 -23.40 5.94 -14.40
N LEU A 486 -22.29 5.57 -13.75
CA LEU A 486 -21.68 4.24 -13.84
C LEU A 486 -22.51 3.18 -13.11
N PHE A 487 -22.93 3.48 -11.88
CA PHE A 487 -23.51 2.50 -10.96
C PHE A 487 -25.03 2.64 -10.75
N ARG A 488 -25.63 3.73 -11.27
CA ARG A 488 -27.08 4.00 -11.24
C ARG A 488 -27.68 4.14 -9.83
N GLU A 489 -26.84 4.52 -8.88
CA GLU A 489 -27.24 4.79 -7.50
C GLU A 489 -26.37 5.92 -6.92
N PRO A 490 -26.85 6.66 -5.91
CA PRO A 490 -26.04 7.69 -5.28
C PRO A 490 -24.84 7.07 -4.55
N ILE A 491 -23.72 7.76 -4.58
CA ILE A 491 -22.53 7.36 -3.83
C ILE A 491 -22.77 7.44 -2.32
N VAL A 492 -22.22 6.48 -1.58
CA VAL A 492 -22.20 6.53 -0.12
C VAL A 492 -21.05 7.46 0.33
N PRO A 493 -21.34 8.50 1.16
CA PRO A 493 -20.28 9.32 1.72
C PRO A 493 -19.39 8.50 2.66
N ILE A 494 -18.07 8.59 2.50
CA ILE A 494 -17.09 7.98 3.40
C ILE A 494 -16.26 9.08 4.04
N VAL A 495 -16.34 9.21 5.36
CA VAL A 495 -15.67 10.28 6.13
C VAL A 495 -14.84 9.66 7.25
N ASP A 496 -13.61 10.13 7.44
CA ASP A 496 -12.80 9.70 8.60
C ASP A 496 -13.44 10.20 9.90
N ARG A 497 -13.58 9.31 10.88
CA ARG A 497 -14.02 9.70 12.22
C ARG A 497 -12.81 10.24 12.99
N LEU A 498 -12.84 11.54 13.27
CA LEU A 498 -11.83 12.22 14.08
C LEU A 498 -11.88 11.79 15.54
#